data_AF-A0A517ZSL6-F1
#
_entry.id   AF-A0A517ZSL6-F1
#
_cell.length_a   1.000
_cell.length_b   1.000
_cell.length_c   1.000
_cell.angle_alpha   90.00
_cell.angle_beta   90.00
_cell.angle_gamma   90.00
#
_symmetry.space_group_name_H-M   'P 1'
#
loop_
_entity.id
_entity.type
_entity.pdbx_description
1 polymer ?
#
loop_
_entity_poly.entity_id
_entity_poly.type
_entity_poly.pdbx_seq_one_letter_code
_entity_poly.pdbx_strand_id
1 'polypeptide(L)'
;MKTTLTFAFAIATLGLFTGTASAASDLHIDDLAAQLQRETAEFGDEIEHHFRSTPSYRHLANDARKMQRLARHIHTVAHHTSARRHIILDLAQLDKIYHHVEGLVDEMDRVAKYRARHGYRGNAYTLGRAETRHLRRTLRRINSTLHHLQEDLHMVPTPVFYEYRQRKFRNRAIVPPRPVFNIRF
;
A
#
# COMPACT_ATOMS: atom_id res chain seq x y z
N MET A 1 72.69 -29.05 -21.99
CA MET A 1 71.51 -29.29 -21.11
C MET A 1 71.15 -27.91 -20.56
N LYS A 2 70.20 -27.14 -21.12
CA LYS A 2 68.73 -27.16 -20.86
C LYS A 2 68.46 -27.47 -19.38
N THR A 3 67.93 -26.55 -18.57
CA THR A 3 66.51 -26.15 -18.61
C THR A 3 66.23 -24.77 -17.97
N THR A 4 65.60 -23.89 -18.74
CA THR A 4 64.97 -22.65 -18.28
C THR A 4 63.54 -22.96 -17.84
N LEU A 5 63.16 -22.60 -16.61
CA LEU A 5 61.84 -22.85 -16.02
C LEU A 5 60.98 -21.59 -16.17
N THR A 6 60.14 -21.56 -17.21
CA THR A 6 59.09 -20.54 -17.40
C THR A 6 57.80 -21.02 -16.75
N PHE A 7 57.42 -20.43 -15.62
CA PHE A 7 56.08 -20.54 -15.05
C PHE A 7 55.16 -19.52 -15.73
N ALA A 8 54.30 -19.98 -16.64
CA ALA A 8 53.23 -19.18 -17.21
C ALA A 8 52.01 -19.27 -16.27
N PHE A 9 51.75 -18.21 -15.51
CA PHE A 9 50.51 -18.06 -14.73
C PHE A 9 49.44 -17.45 -15.65
N ALA A 10 48.57 -18.29 -16.21
CA ALA A 10 47.36 -17.84 -16.88
C ALA A 10 46.27 -17.62 -15.82
N ILE A 11 46.16 -16.41 -15.29
CA ILE A 11 45.01 -16.00 -14.49
C ILE A 11 43.88 -15.66 -15.46
N ALA A 12 43.02 -16.64 -15.72
CA ALA A 12 41.79 -16.43 -16.47
C ALA A 12 40.84 -15.54 -15.65
N THR A 13 40.51 -14.40 -16.24
CA THR A 13 39.58 -13.37 -15.79
C THR A 13 38.16 -13.93 -15.63
N LEU A 14 37.77 -14.28 -14.40
CA LEU A 14 36.39 -14.60 -14.01
C LEU A 14 35.89 -13.50 -13.06
N GLY A 15 35.53 -12.34 -13.61
CA GLY A 15 35.13 -11.18 -12.82
C GLY A 15 33.96 -10.37 -13.37
N LEU A 16 33.18 -10.87 -14.34
CA LEU A 16 32.18 -10.07 -15.07
C LEU A 16 30.70 -10.38 -14.82
N PHE A 17 30.34 -11.18 -13.81
CA PHE A 17 28.93 -11.60 -13.62
C PHE A 17 28.21 -11.04 -12.37
N THR A 18 28.79 -10.10 -11.63
CA THR A 18 28.13 -9.54 -10.43
C THR A 18 27.15 -8.39 -10.71
N GLY A 19 27.05 -7.89 -11.95
CA GLY A 19 26.29 -6.67 -12.27
C GLY A 19 24.80 -6.84 -12.61
N THR A 20 24.32 -8.05 -12.93
CA THR A 20 22.95 -8.22 -13.48
C THR A 20 21.86 -8.28 -12.40
N ALA A 21 22.16 -8.88 -11.24
CA ALA A 21 21.16 -9.05 -10.18
C ALA A 21 20.77 -7.72 -9.50
N SER A 22 21.74 -6.82 -9.30
CA SER A 22 21.46 -5.50 -8.70
C SER A 22 20.64 -4.60 -9.63
N ALA A 23 20.97 -4.59 -10.93
CA ALA A 23 20.24 -3.82 -11.91
C ALA A 23 18.78 -4.30 -12.07
N ALA A 24 18.54 -5.61 -12.04
CA ALA A 24 17.19 -6.16 -12.08
C ALA A 24 16.36 -5.78 -10.85
N SER A 25 16.97 -5.76 -9.66
CA SER A 25 16.31 -5.32 -8.42
C SER A 25 15.97 -3.84 -8.44
N ASP A 26 16.88 -2.98 -8.91
CA ASP A 26 16.64 -1.53 -8.95
C ASP A 26 15.55 -1.17 -9.99
N LEU A 27 15.51 -1.87 -11.14
CA LEU A 27 14.42 -1.74 -12.12
C LEU A 27 13.06 -2.16 -11.54
N HIS A 28 13.01 -3.24 -10.76
CA HIS A 28 11.77 -3.68 -10.14
C HIS A 28 11.24 -2.65 -9.13
N ILE A 29 12.14 -2.06 -8.33
CA ILE A 29 11.79 -0.97 -7.41
C ILE A 29 11.25 0.25 -8.17
N ASP A 30 11.85 0.63 -9.30
CA ASP A 30 11.37 1.73 -10.14
C ASP A 30 9.96 1.45 -10.68
N ASP A 31 9.71 0.25 -11.21
CA ASP A 31 8.39 -0.17 -11.71
C ASP A 31 7.31 -0.10 -10.64
N LEU A 32 7.60 -0.63 -9.44
CA LEU A 32 6.69 -0.58 -8.31
C LEU A 32 6.46 0.85 -7.81
N ALA A 33 7.50 1.70 -7.81
CA ALA A 33 7.39 3.10 -7.45
C ALA A 33 6.51 3.88 -8.44
N ALA A 34 6.68 3.63 -9.74
CA ALA A 34 5.85 4.19 -10.78
C ALA A 34 4.39 3.74 -10.65
N GLN A 35 4.16 2.46 -10.30
CA GLN A 35 2.82 1.94 -10.00
C GLN A 35 2.20 2.64 -8.80
N LEU A 36 2.93 2.79 -7.70
CA LEU A 36 2.47 3.48 -6.50
C LEU A 36 2.06 4.93 -6.80
N GLN A 37 2.83 5.63 -7.64
CA GLN A 37 2.48 6.97 -8.08
C GLN A 37 1.14 6.99 -8.83
N ARG A 38 0.91 6.08 -9.77
CA ARG A 38 -0.35 6.00 -10.53
C ARG A 38 -1.54 5.69 -9.63
N GLU A 39 -1.40 4.73 -8.72
CA GLU A 39 -2.48 4.31 -7.84
C GLU A 39 -2.85 5.37 -6.79
N THR A 40 -1.87 6.11 -6.28
CA THR A 40 -2.13 7.26 -5.38
C THR A 40 -2.73 8.46 -6.11
N ALA A 41 -2.40 8.65 -7.39
CA ALA A 41 -3.10 9.61 -8.25
C ALA A 41 -4.58 9.22 -8.40
N GLU A 42 -4.86 7.98 -8.84
CA GLU A 42 -6.21 7.43 -8.98
C GLU A 42 -7.01 7.53 -7.67
N PHE A 43 -6.37 7.28 -6.52
CA PHE A 43 -7.00 7.46 -5.21
C PHE A 43 -7.41 8.90 -4.94
N GLY A 44 -6.56 9.88 -5.26
CA GLY A 44 -6.91 11.29 -5.08
C GLY A 44 -8.03 11.75 -6.00
N ASP A 45 -8.04 11.27 -7.24
CA ASP A 45 -9.12 11.56 -8.19
C ASP A 45 -10.45 11.00 -7.67
N GLU A 46 -10.47 9.76 -7.16
CA GLU A 46 -11.66 9.16 -6.56
C GLU A 46 -12.20 10.02 -5.41
N ILE A 47 -11.32 10.48 -4.50
CA ILE A 47 -11.69 11.35 -3.37
C ILE A 47 -12.28 12.68 -3.86
N GLU A 48 -11.68 13.29 -4.88
CA GLU A 48 -12.13 14.57 -5.42
C GLU A 48 -13.50 14.48 -6.08
N HIS A 49 -13.75 13.43 -6.87
CA HIS A 49 -14.99 13.27 -7.63
C HIS A 49 -16.15 12.74 -6.79
N HIS A 50 -15.91 11.82 -5.87
CA HIS A 50 -16.98 11.09 -5.19
C HIS A 50 -17.18 11.46 -3.72
N PHE A 51 -16.15 12.02 -3.06
CA PHE A 51 -16.17 12.20 -1.60
C PHE A 51 -16.29 13.67 -1.17
N ARG A 52 -16.44 14.61 -2.11
CA ARG A 52 -16.52 16.07 -1.84
C ARG A 52 -17.62 16.49 -0.89
N SER A 53 -18.77 15.80 -0.91
CA SER A 53 -19.92 16.09 -0.04
C SER A 53 -19.80 15.49 1.36
N THR A 54 -18.75 14.71 1.63
CA THR A 54 -18.58 14.01 2.91
C THR A 54 -17.96 14.94 3.97
N PRO A 55 -18.31 14.81 5.26
CA PRO A 55 -17.70 15.62 6.31
C PRO A 55 -16.18 15.42 6.42
N SER A 56 -15.71 14.22 6.08
CA SER A 56 -14.31 13.83 6.12
C SER A 56 -13.52 14.24 4.87
N TYR A 57 -14.16 14.88 3.88
CA TYR A 57 -13.53 15.21 2.59
C TYR A 57 -12.20 15.95 2.75
N ARG A 58 -12.17 17.00 3.58
CA ARG A 58 -10.97 17.82 3.76
C ARG A 58 -9.80 17.01 4.31
N HIS A 59 -10.06 16.07 5.21
CA HIS A 59 -9.05 15.19 5.78
C HIS A 59 -8.56 14.19 4.73
N LEU A 60 -9.48 13.50 4.04
CA LEU A 60 -9.15 12.54 2.99
C LEU A 60 -8.38 13.19 1.84
N ALA A 61 -8.80 14.37 1.37
CA ALA A 61 -8.12 15.08 0.29
C ALA A 61 -6.71 15.54 0.69
N ASN A 62 -6.52 15.95 1.95
CA ASN A 62 -5.18 16.32 2.44
C ASN A 62 -4.25 15.09 2.47
N ASP A 63 -4.75 13.97 2.98
CA ASP A 63 -3.97 12.73 3.07
C ASP A 63 -3.69 12.13 1.70
N ALA A 64 -4.66 12.14 0.77
CA ALA A 64 -4.46 11.76 -0.63
C ALA A 64 -3.33 12.57 -1.29
N ARG A 65 -3.34 13.90 -1.12
CA ARG A 65 -2.28 14.76 -1.67
C ARG A 65 -0.92 14.48 -1.03
N LYS A 66 -0.85 14.14 0.26
CA LYS A 66 0.41 13.74 0.91
C LYS A 66 0.91 12.41 0.33
N MET A 67 0.03 11.42 0.17
CA MET A 67 0.37 10.13 -0.44
C MET A 67 0.91 10.31 -1.86
N GLN A 68 0.23 11.11 -2.69
CA GLN A 68 0.68 11.43 -4.05
C GLN A 68 2.06 12.09 -4.07
N ARG A 69 2.31 13.05 -3.17
CA ARG A 69 3.62 13.72 -3.08
C ARG A 69 4.74 12.74 -2.72
N LEU A 70 4.49 11.86 -1.74
CA LEU A 70 5.45 10.85 -1.31
C LEU A 70 5.69 9.81 -2.42
N ALA A 71 4.64 9.30 -3.06
CA ALA A 71 4.76 8.32 -4.14
C ALA A 71 5.55 8.88 -5.34
N ARG A 72 5.29 10.13 -5.71
CA ARG A 72 6.06 10.82 -6.75
C ARG A 72 7.53 11.00 -6.35
N HIS A 73 7.81 11.32 -5.08
CA HIS A 73 9.18 11.46 -4.59
C HIS A 73 9.90 10.10 -4.59
N ILE A 74 9.25 9.04 -4.12
CA ILE A 74 9.76 7.65 -4.17
C ILE A 74 10.13 7.27 -5.61
N HIS A 75 9.23 7.47 -6.57
CA HIS A 75 9.50 7.20 -7.98
C HIS A 75 10.63 8.06 -8.54
N THR A 76 10.67 9.36 -8.22
CA THR A 76 11.77 10.24 -8.66
C THR A 76 13.12 9.75 -8.12
N VAL A 77 13.17 9.37 -6.84
CA VAL A 77 14.39 8.87 -6.20
C VAL A 77 14.79 7.54 -6.82
N ALA A 78 13.88 6.57 -6.93
CA ALA A 78 14.13 5.27 -7.54
C ALA A 78 14.65 5.37 -8.98
N HIS A 79 14.06 6.27 -9.78
CA HIS A 79 14.43 6.46 -11.18
C HIS A 79 15.82 7.07 -11.39
N HIS A 80 16.20 8.06 -10.56
CA HIS A 80 17.42 8.84 -10.78
C HIS A 80 18.59 8.42 -9.88
N THR A 81 18.32 7.72 -8.77
CA THR A 81 19.32 7.45 -7.74
C THR A 81 19.08 6.10 -7.07
N SER A 82 20.15 5.37 -6.74
CA SER A 82 20.03 4.19 -5.85
C SER A 82 19.93 4.58 -4.37
N ALA A 83 19.38 5.75 -4.03
CA ALA A 83 19.37 6.31 -2.68
C ALA A 83 18.27 5.67 -1.79
N ARG A 84 18.39 4.35 -1.56
CA ARG A 84 17.43 3.49 -0.87
C ARG A 84 16.95 4.05 0.48
N ARG A 85 17.82 4.76 1.21
CA ARG A 85 17.46 5.39 2.49
C ARG A 85 16.30 6.38 2.37
N HIS A 86 16.26 7.19 1.31
CA HIS A 86 15.16 8.15 1.10
C HIS A 86 13.86 7.42 0.80
N ILE A 87 13.90 6.41 -0.07
CA ILE A 87 12.75 5.57 -0.41
C ILE A 87 12.16 4.92 0.84
N ILE A 88 13.01 4.37 1.72
CA ILE A 88 12.57 3.73 2.99
C ILE A 88 11.83 4.73 3.89
N LEU A 89 12.36 5.95 4.05
CA LEU A 89 11.74 6.98 4.89
C LEU A 89 10.39 7.42 4.33
N ASP A 90 10.32 7.64 3.02
CA ASP A 90 9.08 8.05 2.37
C ASP A 90 8.03 6.94 2.39
N LEU A 91 8.43 5.68 2.20
CA LEU A 91 7.54 4.52 2.30
C LEU A 91 6.97 4.37 3.70
N ALA A 92 7.79 4.52 4.74
CA ALA A 92 7.32 4.47 6.12
C ALA A 92 6.30 5.58 6.42
N GLN A 93 6.52 6.79 5.86
CA GLN A 93 5.57 7.89 6.01
C GLN A 93 4.28 7.64 5.23
N LEU A 94 4.38 7.11 4.01
CA LEU A 94 3.23 6.81 3.16
C LEU A 94 2.37 5.70 3.78
N ASP A 95 2.99 4.63 4.28
CA ASP A 95 2.33 3.52 4.98
C ASP A 95 1.51 4.01 6.20
N LYS A 96 2.09 4.92 7.00
CA LYS A 96 1.39 5.56 8.11
C LYS A 96 0.14 6.33 7.64
N ILE A 97 0.25 7.08 6.55
CA ILE A 97 -0.87 7.85 6.00
C ILE A 97 -1.92 6.90 5.40
N TYR A 98 -1.48 5.85 4.71
CA TYR A 98 -2.35 4.81 4.16
C TYR A 98 -3.23 4.21 5.27
N HIS A 99 -2.65 3.83 6.41
CA HIS A 99 -3.41 3.26 7.51
C HIS A 99 -4.35 4.27 8.18
N HIS A 100 -3.96 5.54 8.26
CA HIS A 100 -4.86 6.60 8.71
C HIS A 100 -6.08 6.72 7.80
N VAL A 101 -5.86 6.74 6.47
CA VAL A 101 -6.92 6.77 5.46
C VAL A 101 -7.80 5.52 5.52
N GLU A 102 -7.23 4.32 5.68
CA GLU A 102 -8.00 3.07 5.85
C GLU A 102 -8.93 3.17 7.07
N GLY A 103 -8.43 3.73 8.17
CA GLY A 103 -9.20 3.99 9.40
C GLY A 103 -10.40 4.92 9.15
N LEU A 104 -10.19 6.03 8.45
CA LEU A 104 -11.26 6.98 8.09
C LEU A 104 -12.33 6.32 7.21
N VAL A 105 -11.93 5.55 6.20
CA VAL A 105 -12.86 4.84 5.32
C VAL A 105 -13.66 3.78 6.08
N ASP A 106 -13.03 3.05 6.99
CA ASP A 106 -13.70 2.08 7.84
C ASP A 106 -14.70 2.74 8.81
N GLU A 107 -14.39 3.92 9.34
CA GLU A 107 -15.30 4.71 10.17
C GLU A 107 -16.52 5.17 9.37
N MET A 108 -16.31 5.72 8.18
CA MET A 108 -17.39 6.15 7.28
C MET A 108 -18.35 5.00 6.96
N ASP A 109 -17.81 3.80 6.70
CA ASP A 109 -18.61 2.60 6.48
C ASP A 109 -19.41 2.17 7.72
N ARG A 110 -18.86 2.32 8.92
CA ARG A 110 -19.58 2.01 10.17
C ARG A 110 -20.74 2.98 10.38
N VAL A 111 -20.51 4.28 10.17
CA VAL A 111 -21.54 5.32 10.29
C VAL A 111 -22.65 5.09 9.27
N ALA A 112 -22.31 4.80 8.00
CA ALA A 112 -23.27 4.50 6.95
C ALA A 112 -24.14 3.27 7.30
N LYS A 113 -23.51 2.17 7.75
CA LYS A 113 -24.23 0.95 8.18
C LYS A 113 -25.11 1.18 9.40
N TYR A 114 -24.65 1.94 10.38
CA TYR A 114 -25.43 2.28 11.57
C TYR A 114 -26.71 3.02 11.19
N ARG A 115 -26.59 4.07 10.35
CA ARG A 115 -27.74 4.86 9.89
C ARG A 115 -28.74 4.04 9.08
N ALA A 116 -28.25 3.19 8.17
CA ALA A 116 -29.10 2.30 7.37
C ALA A 116 -29.94 1.35 8.23
N ARG A 117 -29.40 0.84 9.34
CA ARG A 117 -30.12 -0.05 10.26
C ARG A 117 -31.19 0.66 11.10
N HIS A 118 -31.03 1.96 11.36
CA HIS A 118 -31.92 2.73 12.25
C HIS A 118 -32.92 3.60 11.48
N GLY A 119 -33.13 3.33 10.18
CA GLY A 119 -34.18 4.00 9.40
C GLY A 119 -33.93 5.48 9.11
N TYR A 120 -32.70 5.99 9.33
CA TYR A 120 -32.35 7.36 8.95
C TYR A 120 -32.33 7.49 7.42
N ARG A 121 -33.47 7.93 6.85
CA ARG A 121 -33.66 8.23 5.42
C ARG A 121 -33.40 9.70 5.07
N GLY A 122 -32.44 10.33 5.74
CA GLY A 122 -32.05 11.71 5.43
C GLY A 122 -31.09 11.79 4.25
N ASN A 123 -31.18 12.87 3.45
CA ASN A 123 -30.30 13.26 2.34
C ASN A 123 -28.80 13.44 2.69
N ALA A 124 -28.37 12.92 3.83
CA ALA A 124 -27.07 13.18 4.41
C ALA A 124 -26.13 11.98 4.18
N TYR A 125 -25.30 12.11 3.14
CA TYR A 125 -24.07 11.33 2.93
C TYR A 125 -24.24 9.87 2.50
N THR A 126 -25.18 9.57 1.60
CA THR A 126 -25.17 8.29 0.89
C THR A 126 -24.05 8.30 -0.15
N LEU A 127 -22.81 8.09 0.30
CA LEU A 127 -21.83 7.46 -0.58
C LEU A 127 -22.43 6.13 -1.01
N GLY A 128 -22.62 5.96 -2.31
CA GLY A 128 -23.14 4.71 -2.81
C GLY A 128 -22.18 3.58 -2.48
N ARG A 129 -22.75 2.37 -2.35
CA ARG A 129 -21.99 1.14 -2.09
C ARG A 129 -20.97 0.85 -3.19
N ALA A 130 -21.11 1.47 -4.36
CA ALA A 130 -20.23 1.30 -5.51
C ALA A 130 -18.94 2.12 -5.37
N GLU A 131 -19.06 3.38 -4.97
CA GLU A 131 -18.01 4.37 -4.76
C GLU A 131 -17.07 3.90 -3.64
N THR A 132 -17.63 3.53 -2.47
CA THR A 132 -16.82 2.98 -1.37
C THR A 132 -16.14 1.66 -1.76
N ARG A 133 -16.73 0.87 -2.67
CA ARG A 133 -16.09 -0.36 -3.18
C ARG A 133 -14.96 -0.05 -4.14
N HIS A 134 -15.07 1.00 -4.95
CA HIS A 134 -14.00 1.46 -5.82
C HIS A 134 -12.83 1.97 -5.00
N LEU A 135 -13.09 2.91 -4.07
CA LEU A 135 -12.09 3.43 -3.13
C LEU A 135 -11.33 2.31 -2.39
N ARG A 136 -12.06 1.30 -1.86
CA ARG A 136 -11.44 0.15 -1.19
C ARG A 136 -10.63 -0.76 -2.11
N ARG A 137 -10.94 -0.83 -3.40
CA ARG A 137 -10.13 -1.57 -4.37
C ARG A 137 -8.82 -0.83 -4.61
N THR A 138 -8.87 0.49 -4.77
CA THR A 138 -7.68 1.33 -4.95
C THR A 138 -6.77 1.28 -3.72
N LEU A 139 -7.32 1.39 -2.51
CA LEU A 139 -6.54 1.21 -1.28
C LEU A 139 -5.86 -0.16 -1.19
N ARG A 140 -6.54 -1.24 -1.57
CA ARG A 140 -5.92 -2.58 -1.57
C ARG A 140 -4.76 -2.70 -2.55
N ARG A 141 -4.85 -2.06 -3.72
CA ARG A 141 -3.76 -2.02 -4.71
C ARG A 141 -2.55 -1.27 -4.14
N ILE A 142 -2.77 -0.06 -3.61
CA ILE A 142 -1.73 0.74 -2.94
C ILE A 142 -1.03 -0.08 -1.85
N ASN A 143 -1.78 -0.76 -0.99
CA ASN A 143 -1.23 -1.60 0.07
C ASN A 143 -0.38 -2.76 -0.47
N SER A 144 -0.80 -3.38 -1.56
CA SER A 144 -0.04 -4.46 -2.21
C SER A 144 1.30 -3.93 -2.72
N THR A 145 1.28 -2.79 -3.41
CA THR A 145 2.49 -2.17 -3.94
C THR A 145 3.42 -1.67 -2.83
N LEU A 146 2.88 -1.13 -1.74
CA LEU A 146 3.68 -0.77 -0.56
C LEU A 146 4.38 -1.98 0.04
N HIS A 147 3.68 -3.12 0.18
CA HIS A 147 4.28 -4.32 0.71
C HIS A 147 5.38 -4.88 -0.20
N HIS A 148 5.17 -4.91 -1.52
CA HIS A 148 6.22 -5.34 -2.44
C HIS A 148 7.46 -4.43 -2.38
N LEU A 149 7.27 -3.11 -2.34
CA LEU A 149 8.38 -2.17 -2.15
C LEU A 149 9.10 -2.37 -0.81
N GLN A 150 8.36 -2.61 0.27
CA GLN A 150 8.92 -2.90 1.59
C GLN A 150 9.72 -4.21 1.58
N GLU A 151 9.23 -5.26 0.91
CA GLU A 151 9.89 -6.55 0.76
C GLU A 151 11.22 -6.41 -0.01
N ASP A 152 11.21 -5.71 -1.15
CA ASP A 152 12.38 -5.47 -1.99
C ASP A 152 13.46 -4.61 -1.29
N LEU A 153 13.02 -3.72 -0.40
CA LEU A 153 13.91 -2.89 0.41
C LEU A 153 14.29 -3.54 1.75
N HIS A 154 13.87 -4.78 1.99
CA HIS A 154 14.08 -5.52 3.23
C HIS A 154 13.64 -4.76 4.49
N MET A 155 12.56 -3.99 4.38
CA MET A 155 11.98 -3.28 5.51
C MET A 155 11.32 -4.28 6.47
N VAL A 156 11.80 -4.32 7.71
CA VAL A 156 11.15 -5.11 8.77
C VAL A 156 9.77 -4.51 9.03
N PRO A 157 8.68 -5.31 8.95
CA PRO A 157 7.35 -4.82 9.27
C PRO A 157 7.32 -4.26 10.69
N THR A 158 6.80 -3.04 10.87
CA THR A 158 6.69 -2.47 12.22
C THR A 158 5.58 -3.18 13.02
N PRO A 159 5.84 -3.63 14.26
CA PRO A 159 4.94 -4.51 15.02
C PRO A 159 3.58 -3.89 15.40
N VAL A 160 3.45 -2.55 15.36
CA VAL A 160 2.19 -1.84 15.66
C VAL A 160 1.06 -2.22 14.68
N PHE A 161 1.38 -2.72 13.49
CA PHE A 161 0.42 -2.96 12.40
C PHE A 161 -0.07 -4.41 12.27
N TYR A 162 0.66 -5.39 12.82
CA TYR A 162 0.18 -6.79 12.85
C TYR A 162 -1.06 -6.96 13.76
N GLU A 163 -1.16 -6.18 14.83
CA GLU A 163 -2.26 -6.27 15.80
C GLU A 163 -3.61 -5.80 15.22
N TYR A 164 -3.61 -4.75 14.39
CA TYR A 164 -4.79 -4.28 13.68
C TYR A 164 -5.28 -5.31 12.64
N ARG A 165 -4.34 -5.89 11.87
CA ARG A 165 -4.62 -6.96 10.88
C ARG A 165 -5.19 -8.20 11.57
N GLN A 166 -4.56 -8.70 12.63
CA GLN A 166 -5.05 -9.89 13.35
C GLN A 166 -6.42 -9.67 14.01
N ARG A 167 -6.69 -8.49 14.59
CA ARG A 167 -8.03 -8.16 15.11
C ARG A 167 -9.11 -8.18 14.02
N LYS A 168 -8.83 -7.68 12.82
CA LYS A 168 -9.80 -7.62 11.71
C LYS A 168 -10.13 -9.02 11.15
N PHE A 169 -9.17 -9.96 11.16
CA PHE A 169 -9.42 -11.37 10.79
C PHE A 169 -10.09 -12.17 11.91
N ARG A 170 -9.67 -12.00 13.16
CA ARG A 170 -10.25 -12.70 14.32
C ARG A 170 -11.71 -12.32 14.57
N ASN A 171 -12.08 -11.05 14.34
CA ASN A 171 -13.47 -10.58 14.45
C ASN A 171 -14.39 -11.01 13.29
N ARG A 172 -13.84 -11.55 12.18
CA ARG A 172 -14.65 -12.15 11.10
C ARG A 172 -14.94 -13.64 11.31
N ALA A 173 -14.17 -14.32 12.16
CA ALA A 173 -14.30 -15.75 12.42
C ALA A 173 -15.26 -16.11 13.57
N ILE A 174 -15.85 -15.13 14.26
CA ILE A 174 -16.69 -15.36 15.45
C ILE A 174 -18.04 -14.66 15.27
N VAL A 175 -18.88 -15.18 14.38
CA VAL A 175 -20.33 -15.02 14.50
C VAL A 175 -20.91 -16.43 14.40
N PRO A 176 -21.19 -17.11 15.53
CA PRO A 176 -21.97 -18.33 15.46
C PRO A 176 -23.34 -18.01 14.85
N PRO A 177 -23.92 -18.89 14.01
CA PRO A 177 -25.26 -18.69 13.48
C PRO A 177 -26.24 -18.48 14.64
N ARG A 178 -27.11 -17.46 14.53
CA ARG A 178 -28.17 -17.23 15.52
C ARG A 178 -29.08 -18.46 15.54
N PRO A 179 -29.42 -19.02 16.71
CA PRO A 179 -30.42 -20.07 16.78
C PRO A 179 -31.75 -19.54 16.25
N VAL A 180 -32.31 -20.23 15.26
CA VAL A 180 -33.64 -19.96 14.73
C VAL A 180 -34.63 -20.49 15.76
N PHE A 181 -35.13 -19.64 16.65
CA PHE A 181 -36.25 -19.99 17.51
C PHE A 181 -37.51 -20.11 16.65
N ASN A 182 -37.90 -21.34 16.37
CA ASN A 182 -39.11 -21.67 15.64
C ASN A 182 -40.29 -21.60 16.63
N ILE A 183 -40.91 -20.42 16.75
CA ILE A 183 -42.16 -20.27 17.52
C ILE A 183 -43.30 -20.67 16.58
N ARG A 184 -43.81 -21.89 16.76
CA ARG A 184 -45.12 -22.28 16.23
C ARG A 184 -46.18 -21.77 17.20
N PHE A 185 -47.14 -21.03 16.67
CA PHE A 185 -48.43 -20.79 17.32
C PHE A 185 -49.29 -22.05 17.21
#